data_AF-A0A3N4V063-F1
#
_entry.id   AF-A0A3N4V063-F1
#
_cell.length_a   1.000
_cell.length_b   1.000
_cell.length_c   1.000
_cell.angle_alpha   90.00
_cell.angle_beta   90.00
_cell.angle_gamma   90.00
#
_symmetry.space_group_name_H-M   'P 1'
#
loop_
_entity.id
_entity.type
_entity.pdbx_description
1 polymer ?
#
loop_
_entity_poly.entity_id
_entity_poly.type
_entity_poly.pdbx_seq_one_letter_code
_entity_poly.pdbx_strand_id
1 'polypeptide(L)'
;MRTALLFTTLLMLPACQIGLPEIDSRPADDMRPVNIEADPNSVKDDDSAPSEQAATPTPEASLSAAFEQAASAANAPIEPKKTGLFARLRKSEPPQVSVLAGTGIEVIAGSDAAPARAALKAPDPADSDAADIDVAPQSETDIAQPTAPVSAAPSKAKKPLFGFLKSGSGEARVASKSTVALGQVLPFGEVGIACEVGQKDLGTQVDQSPSKGAARWQLFDTDPSSIAPRTQFITGFKDGCARQVTASLIMFGSPDLHEVHRYSKSQSKVSWSSADDAYEKIKSSACGVPRKTPCPVSKVDNLARDLAFVSVYRNFGDTTGWLELLLYNGSLTTKEMR
;
A
#
# COMPACT_ATOMS: atom_id res chain seq x y z
N MET A 1 -12.52 0.97 -72.88
CA MET A 1 -12.30 -0.44 -72.46
C MET A 1 -10.81 -0.71 -72.38
N ARG A 2 -10.19 -0.57 -71.19
CA ARG A 2 -8.90 -1.19 -70.86
C ARG A 2 -8.90 -1.49 -69.36
N THR A 3 -9.06 -2.77 -69.07
CA THR A 3 -9.01 -3.45 -67.77
C THR A 3 -7.57 -3.42 -67.27
N ALA A 4 -7.35 -2.98 -66.02
CA ALA A 4 -6.09 -3.15 -65.31
C ALA A 4 -6.32 -4.09 -64.13
N LEU A 5 -5.63 -5.24 -64.16
CA LEU A 5 -5.66 -6.30 -63.17
C LEU A 5 -5.08 -5.82 -61.83
N LEU A 6 -5.81 -6.11 -60.74
CA LEU A 6 -5.27 -6.14 -59.39
C LEU A 6 -4.34 -7.36 -59.23
N PHE A 7 -3.11 -7.12 -58.79
CA PHE A 7 -2.23 -8.15 -58.24
C PHE A 7 -2.47 -8.22 -56.72
N THR A 8 -3.13 -9.29 -56.29
CA THR A 8 -3.33 -9.61 -54.87
C THR A 8 -2.13 -10.42 -54.39
N THR A 9 -1.26 -9.79 -53.60
CA THR A 9 -0.12 -10.46 -52.96
C THR A 9 -0.60 -11.19 -51.71
N LEU A 10 -0.71 -12.51 -51.79
CA LEU A 10 -1.03 -13.41 -50.69
C LEU A 10 0.25 -13.69 -49.87
N LEU A 11 0.37 -13.07 -48.70
CA LEU A 11 1.44 -13.34 -47.72
C LEU A 11 1.08 -14.63 -46.95
N MET A 12 1.77 -15.73 -47.27
CA MET A 12 1.77 -16.97 -46.49
C MET A 12 2.64 -16.79 -45.24
N LEU A 13 2.04 -16.89 -44.05
CA LEU A 13 2.78 -17.00 -42.78
C LEU A 13 3.24 -18.45 -42.55
N PRO A 14 4.45 -18.68 -42.02
CA PRO A 14 4.90 -20.00 -41.58
C PRO A 14 4.21 -20.41 -40.27
N ALA A 15 3.67 -21.62 -40.25
CA ALA A 15 3.14 -22.26 -39.05
C ALA A 15 4.30 -22.65 -38.11
N CYS A 16 4.39 -22.00 -36.95
CA CYS A 16 5.20 -22.49 -35.84
C CYS A 16 4.47 -23.67 -35.18
N GLN A 17 5.01 -24.88 -35.35
CA GLN A 17 4.64 -26.05 -34.54
C GLN A 17 5.20 -25.85 -33.12
N ILE A 18 4.30 -25.65 -32.16
CA ILE A 18 4.62 -25.73 -30.73
C ILE A 18 4.54 -27.21 -30.34
N GLY A 19 5.69 -27.83 -30.11
CA GLY A 19 5.78 -29.16 -29.52
C GLY A 19 5.33 -29.11 -28.06
N LEU A 20 4.30 -29.88 -27.72
CA LEU A 20 3.87 -30.13 -26.35
C LEU A 20 4.84 -31.13 -25.69
N PRO A 21 5.21 -30.96 -24.41
CA PRO A 21 5.96 -31.97 -23.68
C PRO A 21 5.08 -33.18 -23.38
N GLU A 22 5.67 -34.35 -23.61
CA GLU A 22 5.11 -35.68 -23.34
C GLU A 22 4.90 -35.86 -21.83
N ILE A 23 3.64 -36.06 -21.42
CA ILE A 23 3.29 -36.35 -20.03
C ILE A 23 3.53 -37.85 -19.79
N ASP A 24 4.65 -38.17 -19.14
CA ASP A 24 5.00 -39.52 -18.68
C ASP A 24 3.95 -39.99 -17.66
N SER A 25 3.06 -40.87 -18.13
CA SER A 25 1.99 -41.47 -17.35
C SER A 25 2.54 -42.70 -16.63
N ARG A 26 3.12 -42.52 -15.45
CA ARG A 26 3.51 -43.65 -14.58
C ARG A 26 2.29 -44.20 -13.84
N PRO A 27 2.07 -45.52 -13.86
CA PRO A 27 0.99 -46.15 -13.10
C PRO A 27 1.29 -46.10 -11.60
N ALA A 28 0.25 -45.75 -10.83
CA ALA A 28 0.22 -45.85 -9.38
C ALA A 28 0.05 -47.32 -9.00
N ASP A 29 1.16 -47.98 -8.65
CA ASP A 29 1.14 -49.24 -7.93
C ASP A 29 2.12 -49.15 -6.75
N ASP A 30 1.72 -49.78 -5.65
CA ASP A 30 2.48 -50.03 -4.41
C ASP A 30 2.43 -48.95 -3.30
N MET A 31 1.23 -48.69 -2.79
CA MET A 31 1.05 -48.31 -1.38
C MET A 31 0.74 -49.58 -0.57
N ARG A 32 1.76 -50.16 0.05
CA ARG A 32 1.62 -51.16 1.11
C ARG A 32 1.22 -50.47 2.43
N PRO A 33 0.20 -50.96 3.15
CA PRO A 33 -0.08 -50.48 4.50
C PRO A 33 1.00 -50.97 5.47
N VAL A 34 1.56 -50.03 6.23
CA VAL A 34 2.40 -50.33 7.40
C VAL A 34 1.47 -50.79 8.51
N ASN A 35 1.53 -52.07 8.86
CA ASN A 35 0.96 -52.61 10.09
C ASN A 35 1.79 -52.09 11.27
N ILE A 36 1.15 -51.31 12.14
CA ILE A 36 1.69 -50.97 13.46
C ILE A 36 1.23 -52.10 14.39
N GLU A 37 2.12 -53.05 14.66
CA GLU A 37 1.95 -54.02 15.74
C GLU A 37 1.98 -53.28 17.08
N ALA A 38 0.86 -53.34 17.79
CA ALA A 38 0.74 -52.90 19.17
C ALA A 38 1.39 -53.95 20.08
N ASP A 39 2.36 -53.51 20.87
CA ASP A 39 3.03 -54.28 21.92
C ASP A 39 2.07 -54.47 23.12
N PRO A 40 1.67 -55.71 23.48
CA PRO A 40 0.77 -55.98 24.58
C PRO A 40 1.56 -56.43 25.81
N ASN A 41 2.23 -55.50 26.49
CA ASN A 41 2.70 -55.73 27.86
C ASN A 41 3.11 -54.43 28.55
N SER A 42 2.16 -53.76 29.24
CA SER A 42 2.52 -53.05 30.46
C SER A 42 1.30 -52.73 31.34
N VAL A 43 1.19 -53.52 32.42
CA VAL A 43 0.95 -53.09 33.80
C VAL A 43 -0.45 -52.61 34.21
N LYS A 44 -1.13 -53.58 34.84
CA LYS A 44 -1.75 -53.62 36.20
C LYS A 44 -2.81 -52.60 36.62
N ASP A 45 -3.86 -53.25 37.15
CA ASP A 45 -4.98 -52.81 37.96
C ASP A 45 -4.61 -51.88 39.13
N ASP A 46 -5.48 -50.90 39.39
CA ASP A 46 -5.98 -50.67 40.74
C ASP A 46 -7.38 -50.01 40.70
N ASP A 47 -8.19 -50.42 41.66
CA ASP A 47 -9.65 -50.33 41.75
C ASP A 47 -10.08 -49.18 42.70
N SER A 48 -11.26 -48.61 42.41
CA SER A 48 -12.22 -47.95 43.33
C SER A 48 -11.90 -46.63 44.05
N ALA A 49 -12.57 -45.54 43.60
CA ALA A 49 -13.75 -44.89 44.24
C ALA A 49 -13.86 -43.36 43.91
N PRO A 50 -15.08 -42.79 43.75
CA PRO A 50 -15.27 -41.44 43.23
C PRO A 50 -15.32 -40.38 44.34
N SER A 51 -14.52 -39.32 44.20
CA SER A 51 -14.68 -38.08 44.98
C SER A 51 -15.27 -37.00 44.08
N GLU A 52 -16.44 -36.53 44.50
CA GLU A 52 -17.20 -35.40 44.00
C GLU A 52 -16.31 -34.14 43.90
N GLN A 53 -16.03 -33.65 42.69
CA GLN A 53 -15.37 -32.36 42.46
C GLN A 53 -16.19 -31.53 41.48
N ALA A 54 -16.63 -30.38 41.97
CA ALA A 54 -17.42 -29.38 41.28
C ALA A 54 -16.75 -28.97 39.96
N ALA A 55 -17.55 -28.95 38.89
CA ALA A 55 -17.15 -28.50 37.57
C ALA A 55 -16.65 -27.05 37.63
N THR A 56 -15.39 -26.85 37.29
CA THR A 56 -14.88 -25.52 36.91
C THR A 56 -15.39 -25.20 35.50
N PRO A 57 -15.96 -24.02 35.24
CA PRO A 57 -16.44 -23.68 33.91
C PRO A 57 -15.26 -23.55 32.96
N THR A 58 -15.37 -24.21 31.80
CA THR A 58 -14.38 -24.13 30.72
C THR A 58 -14.27 -22.69 30.18
N PRO A 59 -13.09 -22.29 29.67
CA PRO A 59 -12.84 -20.94 29.16
C PRO A 59 -13.80 -20.45 28.05
N GLU A 60 -14.46 -21.38 27.36
CA GLU A 60 -15.45 -21.07 26.33
C GLU A 60 -16.79 -20.59 26.90
N ALA A 61 -17.17 -21.09 28.09
CA ALA A 61 -18.37 -20.66 28.79
C ALA A 61 -18.21 -19.23 29.36
N SER A 62 -17.00 -18.85 29.77
CA SER A 62 -16.72 -17.49 30.25
C SER A 62 -16.66 -16.46 29.12
N LEU A 63 -16.22 -16.85 27.92
CA LEU A 63 -16.25 -16.00 26.73
C LEU A 63 -17.68 -15.72 26.25
N SER A 64 -18.53 -16.74 26.23
CA SER A 64 -19.94 -16.59 25.83
C SER A 64 -20.70 -15.67 26.80
N ALA A 65 -20.50 -15.86 28.10
CA ALA A 65 -21.10 -14.98 29.12
C ALA A 65 -20.60 -13.52 29.02
N ALA A 66 -19.33 -13.30 28.68
CA ALA A 66 -18.77 -11.95 28.50
C ALA A 66 -19.37 -11.24 27.27
N PHE A 67 -19.60 -11.96 26.17
CA PHE A 67 -20.26 -11.40 24.98
C PHE A 67 -21.73 -11.04 25.23
N GLU A 68 -22.45 -11.87 25.98
CA GLU A 68 -23.85 -11.65 26.31
C GLU A 68 -24.04 -10.46 27.28
N GLN A 69 -23.08 -10.26 28.17
CA GLN A 69 -23.03 -9.11 29.08
C GLN A 69 -22.65 -7.79 28.36
N ALA A 70 -21.80 -7.86 27.33
CA ALA A 70 -21.48 -6.70 26.48
C ALA A 70 -22.66 -6.30 25.57
N ALA A 71 -23.41 -7.28 25.05
CA ALA A 71 -24.59 -7.04 24.22
C ALA A 71 -25.74 -6.38 25.01
N SER A 72 -25.90 -6.72 26.29
CA SER A 72 -26.93 -6.13 27.15
C SER A 72 -26.57 -4.71 27.64
N ALA A 73 -25.29 -4.37 27.74
CA ALA A 73 -24.84 -3.00 28.05
C ALA A 73 -25.04 -2.00 26.88
N ALA A 74 -25.15 -2.49 25.64
CA ALA A 74 -25.33 -1.64 24.45
C ALA A 74 -26.78 -1.11 24.26
N ASN A 75 -27.75 -1.63 25.02
CA ASN A 75 -29.18 -1.29 24.88
C ASN A 75 -29.76 -0.43 26.02
N ALA A 76 -28.93 0.17 26.87
CA ALA A 76 -29.41 1.09 27.90
C ALA A 76 -29.81 2.45 27.29
N PRO A 77 -30.99 3.02 27.63
CA PRO A 77 -31.38 4.35 27.15
C PRO A 77 -30.48 5.44 27.74
N ILE A 78 -29.87 6.25 26.87
CA ILE A 78 -29.08 7.42 27.27
C ILE A 78 -30.01 8.64 27.31
N GLU A 79 -30.37 9.12 28.49
CA GLU A 79 -31.11 10.37 28.63
C GLU A 79 -30.22 11.59 28.30
N PRO A 80 -30.70 12.55 27.48
CA PRO A 80 -29.89 13.71 27.09
C PRO A 80 -29.85 14.75 28.21
N LYS A 81 -28.71 14.88 28.89
CA LYS A 81 -28.48 15.94 29.88
C LYS A 81 -27.96 17.20 29.19
N LYS A 82 -28.80 18.24 29.13
CA LYS A 82 -28.45 19.57 28.60
C LYS A 82 -27.34 20.21 29.46
N THR A 83 -26.20 20.49 28.85
CA THR A 83 -25.06 21.16 29.49
C THR A 83 -25.00 22.62 29.07
N GLY A 84 -25.14 23.52 30.05
CA GLY A 84 -24.99 24.96 29.88
C GLY A 84 -23.52 25.40 29.97
N LEU A 85 -23.23 26.57 29.37
CA LEU A 85 -21.91 27.13 29.03
C LEU A 85 -20.99 27.56 30.20
N PHE A 86 -21.17 27.05 31.42
CA PHE A 86 -20.38 27.49 32.60
C PHE A 86 -19.97 26.38 33.57
N ALA A 87 -19.64 25.17 33.11
CA ALA A 87 -19.05 24.12 33.95
C ALA A 87 -17.51 24.15 33.92
N ARG A 88 -16.90 25.25 34.40
CA ARG A 88 -15.47 25.31 34.76
C ARG A 88 -15.35 24.99 36.26
N LEU A 89 -14.34 24.18 36.60
CA LEU A 89 -13.94 23.71 37.93
C LEU A 89 -14.81 22.61 38.56
N ARG A 90 -14.46 21.34 38.28
CA ARG A 90 -14.62 20.26 39.27
C ARG A 90 -13.36 19.38 39.33
N LYS A 91 -13.07 19.01 40.57
CA LYS A 91 -11.91 18.30 41.11
C LYS A 91 -11.99 16.81 40.77
N SER A 92 -10.85 16.18 40.51
CA SER A 92 -10.73 14.76 40.18
C SER A 92 -11.33 13.85 41.27
N GLU A 93 -12.24 12.97 40.86
CA GLU A 93 -12.80 11.88 41.67
C GLU A 93 -11.88 10.64 41.56
N PRO A 94 -11.69 9.84 42.62
CA PRO A 94 -10.78 8.70 42.57
C PRO A 94 -11.29 7.60 41.63
N PRO A 95 -10.40 6.81 41.02
CA PRO A 95 -10.79 5.80 40.06
C PRO A 95 -11.62 4.69 40.74
N GLN A 96 -12.74 4.36 40.10
CA GLN A 96 -13.53 3.16 40.36
C GLN A 96 -12.62 1.92 40.23
N VAL A 97 -12.77 0.99 41.17
CA VAL A 97 -12.01 -0.25 41.23
C VAL A 97 -12.33 -1.08 39.98
N SER A 98 -11.29 -1.42 39.21
CA SER A 98 -11.40 -2.19 37.98
C SER A 98 -11.84 -3.62 38.26
N VAL A 99 -12.84 -4.11 37.54
CA VAL A 99 -13.44 -5.47 37.66
C VAL A 99 -12.50 -6.57 37.10
N LEU A 100 -11.23 -6.24 36.84
CA LEU A 100 -10.21 -7.13 36.26
C LEU A 100 -8.94 -7.25 37.13
N ALA A 101 -9.02 -6.85 38.40
CA ALA A 101 -7.96 -7.10 39.37
C ALA A 101 -7.77 -8.62 39.56
N GLY A 102 -6.67 -9.17 39.01
CA GLY A 102 -6.31 -10.59 39.11
C GLY A 102 -6.09 -11.30 37.78
N THR A 103 -6.36 -10.66 36.64
CA THR A 103 -5.95 -11.18 35.32
C THR A 103 -4.70 -10.43 34.87
N GLY A 104 -3.62 -11.14 34.50
CA GLY A 104 -2.32 -10.56 34.16
C GLY A 104 -2.26 -9.80 32.84
N ILE A 105 -3.25 -8.94 32.57
CA ILE A 105 -3.39 -8.17 31.32
C ILE A 105 -3.15 -6.69 31.63
N GLU A 106 -2.00 -6.15 31.21
CA GLU A 106 -1.75 -4.71 31.22
C GLU A 106 -2.50 -4.02 30.08
N VAL A 107 -3.42 -3.13 30.42
CA VAL A 107 -4.09 -2.24 29.46
C VAL A 107 -3.31 -0.93 29.38
N ILE A 108 -2.69 -0.67 28.22
CA ILE A 108 -2.09 0.61 27.88
C ILE A 108 -3.24 1.59 27.56
N ALA A 109 -3.41 2.61 28.39
CA ALA A 109 -4.42 3.65 28.19
C ALA A 109 -3.97 4.68 27.13
N GLY A 110 -4.77 4.86 26.09
CA GLY A 110 -4.54 5.87 25.06
C GLY A 110 -5.78 6.21 24.22
N SER A 111 -6.47 7.28 24.64
CA SER A 111 -7.34 8.23 23.92
C SER A 111 -8.46 7.76 22.97
N ASP A 112 -9.69 8.05 23.44
CA ASP A 112 -10.78 8.77 22.76
C ASP A 112 -11.28 8.31 21.38
N ALA A 113 -12.26 7.41 21.41
CA ALA A 113 -13.18 7.18 20.30
C ALA A 113 -14.39 8.15 20.41
N ALA A 114 -14.45 9.16 19.54
CA ALA A 114 -15.68 9.89 19.25
C ALA A 114 -16.43 9.21 18.08
N PRO A 115 -17.78 9.16 18.09
CA PRO A 115 -18.52 8.26 17.20
C PRO A 115 -18.79 8.87 15.83
N ALA A 116 -18.28 8.25 14.77
CA ALA A 116 -18.77 8.43 13.41
C ALA A 116 -19.96 7.48 13.17
N ARG A 117 -21.18 7.94 13.46
CA ARG A 117 -22.42 7.32 12.99
C ARG A 117 -23.35 8.39 12.44
N ALA A 118 -23.20 8.69 11.15
CA ALA A 118 -24.25 9.26 10.32
C ALA A 118 -23.87 9.03 8.84
N ALA A 119 -24.87 8.70 8.02
CA ALA A 119 -24.82 8.51 6.56
C ALA A 119 -24.48 7.11 6.04
N LEU A 120 -25.27 6.11 6.43
CA LEU A 120 -25.70 5.06 5.50
C LEU A 120 -27.17 5.36 5.14
N LYS A 121 -27.38 5.99 3.99
CA LYS A 121 -28.70 6.06 3.34
C LYS A 121 -28.49 5.71 1.87
N ALA A 122 -28.87 4.49 1.51
CA ALA A 122 -28.92 4.05 0.13
C ALA A 122 -30.07 4.78 -0.60
N PRO A 123 -29.88 5.25 -1.84
CA PRO A 123 -30.98 5.58 -2.74
C PRO A 123 -31.31 4.40 -3.66
N ASP A 124 -32.60 4.03 -3.71
CA ASP A 124 -33.19 3.13 -4.71
C ASP A 124 -33.33 3.84 -6.08
N PRO A 125 -33.41 3.09 -7.20
CA PRO A 125 -33.28 3.58 -8.56
C PRO A 125 -34.63 3.90 -9.22
N ALA A 126 -34.71 4.97 -10.00
CA ALA A 126 -35.63 5.11 -11.14
C ALA A 126 -35.29 6.33 -12.02
N ASP A 127 -35.12 6.04 -13.31
CA ASP A 127 -35.48 6.81 -14.52
C ASP A 127 -35.14 8.30 -14.64
N SER A 128 -34.28 8.64 -15.61
CA SER A 128 -34.70 9.46 -16.77
C SER A 128 -33.58 9.56 -17.82
N ASP A 129 -33.89 8.96 -18.96
CA ASP A 129 -33.82 9.49 -20.32
C ASP A 129 -32.51 9.97 -20.96
N ALA A 130 -32.35 9.38 -22.14
CA ALA A 130 -31.44 9.69 -23.21
C ALA A 130 -31.59 11.14 -23.71
N ALA A 131 -30.44 11.74 -24.03
CA ALA A 131 -30.35 12.75 -25.07
C ALA A 131 -29.07 12.51 -25.88
N ASP A 132 -29.27 11.89 -27.03
CA ASP A 132 -28.43 11.98 -28.23
C ASP A 132 -28.03 13.43 -28.49
N ILE A 133 -26.73 13.71 -28.64
CA ILE A 133 -26.27 14.75 -29.57
C ILE A 133 -25.10 14.18 -30.36
N ASP A 134 -25.46 13.76 -31.57
CA ASP A 134 -24.62 13.53 -32.74
C ASP A 134 -24.31 14.89 -33.39
N VAL A 135 -23.03 15.30 -33.43
CA VAL A 135 -22.48 16.15 -34.51
C VAL A 135 -20.98 15.87 -34.65
N ALA A 136 -20.62 15.16 -35.72
CA ALA A 136 -19.26 15.09 -36.27
C ALA A 136 -19.05 16.19 -37.37
N PRO A 137 -17.93 16.19 -38.13
CA PRO A 137 -16.76 17.01 -37.91
C PRO A 137 -16.58 18.12 -38.98
N GLN A 138 -15.76 19.13 -38.71
CA GLN A 138 -15.24 20.03 -39.76
C GLN A 138 -13.72 20.14 -39.74
N SER A 139 -13.23 20.33 -40.95
CA SER A 139 -11.98 19.84 -41.51
C SER A 139 -10.76 20.75 -41.36
N GLU A 140 -9.62 20.09 -41.51
CA GLU A 140 -8.33 20.46 -42.12
C GLU A 140 -8.01 21.91 -42.56
N THR A 141 -6.74 22.21 -42.27
CA THR A 141 -5.75 23.01 -43.02
C THR A 141 -5.92 24.52 -43.11
N ASP A 142 -4.98 25.25 -42.51
CA ASP A 142 -4.16 26.16 -43.31
C ASP A 142 -2.73 26.32 -42.74
N ILE A 143 -1.78 26.33 -43.67
CA ILE A 143 -0.33 26.46 -43.47
C ILE A 143 0.04 27.92 -43.69
N ALA A 144 0.68 28.57 -42.70
CA ALA A 144 1.44 29.80 -42.96
C ALA A 144 2.54 30.06 -41.91
N GLN A 145 3.76 29.58 -42.19
CA GLN A 145 4.98 30.39 -41.98
C GLN A 145 5.05 31.42 -43.14
N PRO A 146 5.72 32.60 -43.03
CA PRO A 146 6.93 32.84 -42.24
C PRO A 146 6.97 34.23 -41.55
N THR A 147 7.99 34.44 -40.70
CA THR A 147 8.92 35.60 -40.67
C THR A 147 9.39 35.88 -39.24
N ALA A 148 10.68 35.64 -39.00
CA ALA A 148 11.45 36.39 -38.01
C ALA A 148 11.59 37.84 -38.53
N PRO A 149 11.67 38.86 -37.66
CA PRO A 149 13.02 39.28 -37.31
C PRO A 149 13.20 39.97 -35.94
N VAL A 150 14.49 40.15 -35.61
CA VAL A 150 15.10 41.16 -34.74
C VAL A 150 15.16 40.92 -33.22
N SER A 151 16.37 40.53 -32.84
CA SER A 151 17.10 40.78 -31.60
C SER A 151 16.81 42.17 -30.97
N ALA A 152 16.19 42.19 -29.80
CA ALA A 152 16.14 43.36 -28.93
C ALA A 152 17.22 43.24 -27.84
N ALA A 153 18.13 44.23 -27.84
CA ALA A 153 19.18 44.44 -26.86
C ALA A 153 18.63 44.64 -25.42
N PRO A 154 19.44 44.38 -24.38
CA PRO A 154 18.97 44.21 -23.01
C PRO A 154 18.50 45.52 -22.37
N SER A 155 17.29 45.49 -21.80
CA SER A 155 16.80 46.57 -20.94
C SER A 155 17.57 46.56 -19.62
N LYS A 156 18.08 47.73 -19.25
CA LYS A 156 18.85 47.96 -18.02
C LYS A 156 18.00 47.62 -16.79
N ALA A 157 18.38 46.56 -16.09
CA ALA A 157 17.81 46.21 -14.79
C ALA A 157 18.07 47.33 -13.78
N LYS A 158 17.00 47.95 -13.28
CA LYS A 158 17.04 48.81 -12.10
C LYS A 158 17.29 47.93 -10.89
N LYS A 159 18.35 48.20 -10.13
CA LYS A 159 18.69 47.53 -8.88
C LYS A 159 17.57 47.77 -7.85
N PRO A 160 16.86 46.75 -7.34
CA PRO A 160 16.03 46.93 -6.16
C PRO A 160 16.93 46.97 -4.92
N LEU A 161 17.06 48.16 -4.32
CA LEU A 161 17.77 48.39 -3.05
C LEU A 161 16.90 48.00 -1.84
N PHE A 162 16.28 46.82 -1.86
CA PHE A 162 15.57 46.22 -0.72
C PHE A 162 15.59 44.69 -0.87
N GLY A 163 16.78 44.09 -0.70
CA GLY A 163 17.01 42.65 -0.88
C GLY A 163 17.51 41.94 0.39
N PHE A 164 16.67 41.85 1.43
CA PHE A 164 16.99 41.14 2.68
C PHE A 164 16.10 39.93 3.01
N LEU A 165 15.40 39.37 2.02
CA LEU A 165 14.72 38.08 2.16
C LEU A 165 15.27 37.12 1.10
N LYS A 166 16.43 36.56 1.42
CA LYS A 166 17.05 35.44 0.69
C LYS A 166 16.20 34.20 0.93
N SER A 167 15.17 34.02 0.10
CA SER A 167 14.55 32.72 -0.12
C SER A 167 15.67 31.75 -0.49
N GLY A 168 15.75 30.63 0.22
CA GLY A 168 16.77 29.61 0.04
C GLY A 168 16.95 29.27 -1.44
N SER A 169 18.21 29.18 -1.85
CA SER A 169 18.60 28.59 -3.12
C SER A 169 18.08 27.16 -3.17
N GLY A 170 16.86 27.00 -3.68
CA GLY A 170 16.36 25.71 -4.12
C GLY A 170 17.31 25.23 -5.21
N GLU A 171 17.99 24.13 -4.93
CA GLU A 171 18.69 23.34 -5.94
C GLU A 171 17.80 23.25 -7.18
N ALA A 172 18.33 23.65 -8.33
CA ALA A 172 17.57 23.66 -9.58
C ALA A 172 17.02 22.25 -9.80
N ARG A 173 15.70 22.09 -9.66
CA ARG A 173 15.04 20.79 -9.90
C ARG A 173 15.40 20.38 -11.32
N VAL A 174 16.05 19.23 -11.46
CA VAL A 174 16.23 18.61 -12.78
C VAL A 174 14.83 18.28 -13.26
N ALA A 175 14.37 19.01 -14.27
CA ALA A 175 13.06 18.77 -14.86
C ALA A 175 13.09 17.42 -15.58
N SER A 176 12.43 16.42 -15.01
CA SER A 176 12.21 15.14 -15.70
C SER A 176 11.15 15.31 -16.78
N LYS A 177 11.30 14.54 -17.87
CA LYS A 177 10.27 14.43 -18.91
C LYS A 177 9.26 13.36 -18.51
N SER A 178 7.98 13.63 -18.76
CA SER A 178 6.92 12.61 -18.61
C SER A 178 7.22 11.42 -19.52
N THR A 179 7.09 10.21 -19.00
CA THR A 179 7.18 8.96 -19.78
C THR A 179 5.80 8.36 -20.03
N VAL A 180 4.75 8.91 -19.42
CA VAL A 180 3.36 8.51 -19.62
C VAL A 180 2.52 9.70 -20.05
N ALA A 181 1.51 9.43 -20.88
CA ALA A 181 0.48 10.38 -21.22
C ALA A 181 -0.58 10.45 -20.10
N LEU A 182 -1.26 11.59 -19.99
CA LEU A 182 -2.36 11.74 -19.05
C LEU A 182 -3.47 10.71 -19.34
N GLY A 183 -3.93 10.00 -18.31
CA GLY A 183 -4.95 8.96 -18.43
C GLY A 183 -4.46 7.62 -19.00
N GLN A 184 -3.18 7.49 -19.38
CA GLN A 184 -2.62 6.22 -19.81
C GLN A 184 -2.69 5.21 -18.66
N VAL A 185 -3.10 3.97 -18.95
CA VAL A 185 -3.00 2.85 -18.00
C VAL A 185 -1.74 2.05 -18.32
N LEU A 186 -0.93 1.73 -17.31
CA LEU A 186 0.30 0.97 -17.49
C LEU A 186 0.07 -0.53 -17.31
N PRO A 187 0.84 -1.39 -17.99
CA PRO A 187 0.99 -2.78 -17.59
C PRO A 187 1.50 -2.89 -16.13
N PHE A 188 1.04 -3.91 -15.41
CA PHE A 188 1.55 -4.19 -14.07
C PHE A 188 3.05 -4.49 -14.11
N GLY A 189 3.81 -3.97 -13.13
CA GLY A 189 5.28 -4.07 -13.09
C GLY A 189 6.01 -2.86 -13.71
N GLU A 190 5.28 -2.00 -14.41
CA GLU A 190 5.82 -0.75 -14.95
C GLU A 190 5.62 0.42 -13.98
N VAL A 191 6.59 1.35 -14.01
CA VAL A 191 6.54 2.59 -13.24
C VAL A 191 6.79 3.73 -14.21
N GLY A 192 5.76 4.52 -14.46
CA GLY A 192 5.83 5.69 -15.33
C GLY A 192 6.16 6.97 -14.57
N ILE A 193 6.80 7.93 -15.23
CA ILE A 193 6.96 9.29 -14.72
C ILE A 193 5.81 10.13 -15.28
N ALA A 194 4.91 10.60 -14.42
CA ALA A 194 3.77 11.43 -14.79
C ALA A 194 4.03 12.87 -14.31
N CYS A 195 4.60 13.71 -15.18
CA CYS A 195 4.87 15.12 -14.86
C CYS A 195 3.68 16.04 -15.18
N GLU A 196 2.77 15.58 -16.04
CA GLU A 196 1.63 16.37 -16.54
C GLU A 196 0.36 16.16 -15.70
N VAL A 197 0.39 15.26 -14.71
CA VAL A 197 -0.75 15.00 -13.84
C VAL A 197 -0.95 16.14 -12.84
N GLY A 198 -2.12 16.76 -12.86
CA GLY A 198 -2.51 17.79 -11.90
C GLY A 198 -2.93 17.19 -10.56
N GLN A 199 -2.88 17.99 -9.49
CA GLN A 199 -3.31 17.56 -8.15
C GLN A 199 -4.73 16.96 -8.12
N LYS A 200 -5.65 17.55 -8.89
CA LYS A 200 -7.04 17.07 -9.00
C LYS A 200 -7.16 15.71 -9.70
N ASP A 201 -6.16 15.32 -10.47
CA ASP A 201 -6.15 14.10 -11.29
C ASP A 201 -5.41 12.94 -10.60
N LEU A 202 -4.78 13.20 -9.44
CA LEU A 202 -4.12 12.17 -8.63
C LEU A 202 -5.11 11.22 -7.94
N GLY A 203 -6.35 11.67 -7.71
CA GLY A 203 -7.33 10.95 -6.91
C GLY A 203 -7.24 11.28 -5.42
N THR A 204 -7.55 10.29 -4.58
CA THR A 204 -7.60 10.45 -3.11
C THR A 204 -6.26 10.06 -2.50
N GLN A 205 -5.70 10.88 -1.62
CA GLN A 205 -4.55 10.46 -0.83
C GLN A 205 -4.98 9.37 0.16
N VAL A 206 -4.36 8.20 0.09
CA VAL A 206 -4.72 7.03 0.91
C VAL A 206 -3.63 6.62 1.90
N ASP A 207 -2.37 6.98 1.64
CA ASP A 207 -1.25 6.69 2.54
C ASP A 207 -0.10 7.69 2.38
N GLN A 208 0.86 7.66 3.29
CA GLN A 208 2.07 8.47 3.25
C GLN A 208 3.24 7.81 3.97
N SER A 209 4.46 8.13 3.54
CA SER A 209 5.69 7.67 4.19
C SER A 209 6.67 8.83 4.42
N PRO A 210 7.24 8.99 5.63
CA PRO A 210 6.88 8.27 6.85
C PRO A 210 5.42 8.51 7.27
N SER A 211 4.82 7.55 7.97
CA SER A 211 3.44 7.66 8.46
C SER A 211 3.28 8.72 9.56
N LYS A 212 4.37 9.07 10.25
CA LYS A 212 4.43 10.09 11.30
C LYS A 212 5.43 11.20 10.94
N GLY A 213 5.08 12.43 11.29
CA GLY A 213 5.93 13.60 11.02
C GLY A 213 5.76 14.13 9.61
N ALA A 214 6.81 14.74 9.06
CA ALA A 214 6.78 15.29 7.71
C ALA A 214 6.87 14.15 6.68
N ALA A 215 5.74 13.88 6.01
CA ALA A 215 5.69 12.90 4.92
C ALA A 215 6.60 13.34 3.77
N ARG A 216 7.45 12.41 3.31
CA ARG A 216 8.27 12.59 2.12
C ARG A 216 7.53 12.11 0.88
N TRP A 217 6.85 10.97 0.98
CA TRP A 217 6.07 10.38 -0.10
C TRP A 217 4.60 10.30 0.30
N GLN A 218 3.74 10.50 -0.69
CA GLN A 218 2.29 10.38 -0.54
C GLN A 218 1.78 9.46 -1.64
N LEU A 219 0.90 8.54 -1.26
CA LEU A 219 0.22 7.62 -2.16
C LEU A 219 -1.19 8.15 -2.44
N PHE A 220 -1.52 8.25 -3.72
CA PHE A 220 -2.83 8.62 -4.21
C PHE A 220 -3.44 7.49 -5.03
N ASP A 221 -4.73 7.31 -4.87
CA ASP A 221 -5.51 6.27 -5.51
C ASP A 221 -6.68 6.90 -6.28
N THR A 222 -6.82 6.55 -7.57
CA THR A 222 -7.90 7.07 -8.42
C THR A 222 -9.28 6.53 -8.04
N ASP A 223 -9.35 5.35 -7.42
CA ASP A 223 -10.61 4.76 -6.94
C ASP A 223 -10.37 3.85 -5.70
N PRO A 224 -10.23 4.44 -4.50
CA PRO A 224 -9.95 3.68 -3.28
C PRO A 224 -11.09 2.75 -2.83
N SER A 225 -12.27 2.85 -3.46
CA SER A 225 -13.40 1.96 -3.16
C SER A 225 -13.33 0.62 -3.92
N SER A 226 -12.46 0.54 -4.92
CA SER A 226 -12.31 -0.63 -5.78
C SER A 226 -11.26 -1.61 -5.26
N ILE A 227 -11.47 -2.89 -5.57
CA ILE A 227 -10.48 -3.96 -5.39
C ILE A 227 -9.79 -4.34 -6.70
N ALA A 228 -10.22 -3.78 -7.83
CA ALA A 228 -9.64 -4.05 -9.14
C ALA A 228 -8.34 -3.26 -9.37
N PRO A 229 -7.42 -3.75 -10.23
CA PRO A 229 -6.24 -3.01 -10.62
C PRO A 229 -6.60 -1.68 -11.30
N ARG A 230 -5.95 -0.60 -10.88
CA ARG A 230 -6.21 0.77 -11.33
C ARG A 230 -4.97 1.63 -11.20
N THR A 231 -5.03 2.82 -11.76
CA THR A 231 -3.92 3.78 -11.67
C THR A 231 -3.78 4.29 -10.24
N GLN A 232 -2.57 4.25 -9.71
CA GLN A 232 -2.19 4.87 -8.44
C GLN A 232 -0.92 5.69 -8.65
N PHE A 233 -0.77 6.73 -7.84
CA PHE A 233 0.35 7.67 -7.95
C PHE A 233 1.13 7.77 -6.64
N ILE A 234 2.45 7.72 -6.75
CA ILE A 234 3.36 8.05 -5.65
C ILE A 234 3.99 9.40 -5.95
N THR A 235 3.87 10.36 -5.04
CA THR A 235 4.50 11.69 -5.15
C THR A 235 5.63 11.84 -4.13
N GLY A 236 6.36 12.96 -4.14
CA GLY A 236 7.49 13.20 -3.24
C GLY A 236 8.89 13.02 -3.84
N PHE A 237 8.96 12.83 -5.16
CA PHE A 237 10.21 12.69 -5.89
C PHE A 237 10.89 14.05 -6.10
N LYS A 238 12.23 14.04 -6.17
CA LYS A 238 13.06 15.25 -6.34
C LYS A 238 12.80 15.99 -7.64
N ASP A 239 12.39 15.28 -8.68
CA ASP A 239 12.01 15.88 -9.96
C ASP A 239 10.61 16.50 -9.96
N GLY A 240 9.86 16.37 -8.85
CA GLY A 240 8.53 16.93 -8.69
C GLY A 240 7.44 16.19 -9.46
N CYS A 241 7.76 15.12 -10.20
CA CYS A 241 6.79 14.36 -10.96
C CYS A 241 6.27 13.17 -10.15
N ALA A 242 4.99 12.82 -10.34
CA ALA A 242 4.46 11.60 -9.76
C ALA A 242 5.06 10.36 -10.44
N ARG A 243 5.07 9.24 -9.71
CA ARG A 243 5.27 7.92 -10.30
C ARG A 243 3.92 7.24 -10.42
N GLN A 244 3.59 6.87 -11.64
CA GLN A 244 2.36 6.18 -11.96
C GLN A 244 2.60 4.67 -11.99
N VAL A 245 1.70 3.92 -11.39
CA VAL A 245 1.69 2.46 -11.41
C VAL A 245 0.25 1.96 -11.52
N THR A 246 0.06 0.77 -12.09
CA THR A 246 -1.25 0.10 -12.09
C THR A 246 -1.23 -0.99 -11.02
N ALA A 247 -2.13 -0.92 -10.04
CA ALA A 247 -2.19 -1.83 -8.90
C ALA A 247 -3.59 -1.89 -8.30
N SER A 248 -3.91 -2.98 -7.60
CA SER A 248 -5.11 -3.05 -6.75
C SER A 248 -4.83 -2.51 -5.35
N LEU A 249 -3.61 -2.68 -4.85
CA LEU A 249 -3.16 -2.22 -3.54
C LEU A 249 -1.68 -1.84 -3.58
N ILE A 250 -1.34 -0.74 -2.91
CA ILE A 250 0.03 -0.32 -2.66
C ILE A 250 0.18 -0.09 -1.17
N MET A 251 1.29 -0.55 -0.60
CA MET A 251 1.59 -0.39 0.82
C MET A 251 2.99 0.16 1.00
N PHE A 252 3.13 1.19 1.84
CA PHE A 252 4.44 1.62 2.32
C PHE A 252 4.94 0.70 3.44
N GLY A 253 6.17 0.20 3.29
CA GLY A 253 6.92 -0.50 4.31
C GLY A 253 8.01 0.42 4.91
N SER A 254 8.23 0.30 6.21
CA SER A 254 9.22 1.08 6.93
C SER A 254 10.52 0.28 7.16
N PRO A 255 11.69 0.96 7.26
CA PRO A 255 12.96 0.27 7.45
C PRO A 255 13.07 -0.47 8.79
N ASP A 256 12.40 -0.01 9.84
CA ASP A 256 12.37 -0.70 11.14
C ASP A 256 11.68 -2.06 11.05
N LEU A 257 10.54 -2.15 10.36
CA LEU A 257 9.87 -3.43 10.12
C LEU A 257 10.70 -4.34 9.20
N HIS A 258 11.33 -3.75 8.18
CA HIS A 258 12.24 -4.48 7.32
C HIS A 258 13.41 -5.09 8.10
N GLU A 259 14.05 -4.34 9.00
CA GLU A 259 15.14 -4.82 9.85
C GLU A 259 14.70 -6.00 10.72
N VAL A 260 13.58 -5.84 11.44
CA VAL A 260 13.02 -6.89 12.30
C VAL A 260 12.77 -8.16 11.50
N HIS A 261 12.21 -8.02 10.29
CA HIS A 261 11.94 -9.16 9.42
C HIS A 261 13.22 -9.79 8.87
N ARG A 262 14.07 -9.01 8.18
CA ARG A 262 15.25 -9.46 7.44
C ARG A 262 16.31 -10.10 8.34
N TYR A 263 16.47 -9.60 9.57
CA TYR A 263 17.41 -10.12 10.56
C TYR A 263 16.81 -11.18 11.50
N SER A 264 15.55 -11.55 11.31
CA SER A 264 14.95 -12.66 12.06
C SER A 264 15.56 -14.01 11.67
N LYS A 265 15.45 -15.00 12.56
CA LYS A 265 15.94 -16.36 12.31
C LYS A 265 15.24 -17.02 11.10
N SER A 266 13.96 -16.72 10.86
CA SER A 266 13.19 -17.29 9.74
C SER A 266 13.71 -16.82 8.38
N GLN A 267 14.30 -15.62 8.31
CA GLN A 267 14.85 -15.05 7.07
C GLN A 267 16.33 -15.39 6.82
N SER A 268 16.96 -16.17 7.70
CA SER A 268 18.39 -16.53 7.57
C SER A 268 18.73 -17.32 6.30
N LYS A 269 17.75 -18.06 5.75
CA LYS A 269 17.92 -18.90 4.54
C LYS A 269 17.36 -18.26 3.27
N VAL A 270 16.62 -17.16 3.39
CA VAL A 270 16.02 -16.48 2.25
C VAL A 270 17.10 -15.67 1.54
N SER A 271 17.14 -15.75 0.20
CA SER A 271 18.09 -15.00 -0.60
C SER A 271 17.91 -13.49 -0.40
N TRP A 272 18.99 -12.75 -0.63
CA TRP A 272 18.97 -11.30 -0.62
C TRP A 272 18.38 -10.82 -1.95
N SER A 273 17.45 -9.88 -1.87
CA SER A 273 16.83 -9.24 -3.03
C SER A 273 17.64 -8.02 -3.49
N SER A 274 17.30 -7.44 -4.65
CA SER A 274 17.94 -6.18 -5.08
C SER A 274 17.57 -5.03 -4.15
N ALA A 275 16.34 -5.02 -3.61
CA ALA A 275 15.94 -4.06 -2.59
C ALA A 275 16.73 -4.27 -1.29
N ASP A 276 16.96 -5.51 -0.85
CA ASP A 276 17.78 -5.80 0.34
C ASP A 276 19.22 -5.28 0.15
N ASP A 277 19.85 -5.57 -0.99
CA ASP A 277 21.23 -5.15 -1.26
C ASP A 277 21.38 -3.62 -1.35
N ALA A 278 20.40 -2.95 -1.96
CA ALA A 278 20.36 -1.49 -2.02
C ALA A 278 20.12 -0.88 -0.63
N TYR A 279 19.21 -1.48 0.14
CA TYR A 279 18.95 -1.10 1.52
C TYR A 279 20.22 -1.23 2.38
N GLU A 280 20.95 -2.34 2.32
CA GLU A 280 22.20 -2.52 3.07
C GLU A 280 23.25 -1.47 2.73
N LYS A 281 23.36 -1.09 1.45
CA LYS A 281 24.26 -0.01 1.03
C LYS A 281 23.86 1.32 1.66
N ILE A 282 22.58 1.69 1.60
CA ILE A 282 22.07 2.94 2.18
C ILE A 282 22.24 2.94 3.70
N LYS A 283 21.77 1.87 4.35
CA LYS A 283 21.84 1.68 5.79
C LYS A 283 23.28 1.72 6.30
N SER A 284 24.24 1.08 5.63
CA SER A 284 25.64 1.07 6.09
C SER A 284 26.19 2.49 6.25
N SER A 285 25.83 3.39 5.32
CA SER A 285 26.17 4.81 5.38
C SER A 285 25.38 5.55 6.47
N ALA A 286 24.06 5.41 6.51
CA ALA A 286 23.19 6.14 7.44
C ALA A 286 23.40 5.73 8.91
N CYS A 287 23.57 4.43 9.15
CA CYS A 287 23.69 3.85 10.48
C CYS A 287 25.16 3.73 10.94
N GLY A 288 26.12 3.75 10.01
CA GLY A 288 27.56 3.61 10.31
C GLY A 288 27.92 2.18 10.74
N VAL A 289 27.26 1.18 10.15
CA VAL A 289 27.47 -0.24 10.45
C VAL A 289 27.90 -1.00 9.19
N PRO A 290 28.64 -2.11 9.31
CA PRO A 290 28.91 -2.98 8.18
C PRO A 290 27.62 -3.55 7.58
N ARG A 291 27.71 -4.07 6.35
CA ARG A 291 26.60 -4.84 5.76
C ARG A 291 26.25 -6.05 6.63
N LYS A 292 25.00 -6.51 6.53
CA LYS A 292 24.46 -7.65 7.27
C LYS A 292 24.55 -7.48 8.79
N THR A 293 24.58 -6.23 9.25
CA THR A 293 24.54 -5.86 10.67
C THR A 293 23.31 -4.98 10.90
N PRO A 294 22.46 -5.26 11.90
CA PRO A 294 21.27 -4.46 12.14
C PRO A 294 21.57 -2.97 12.38
N CYS A 295 20.68 -2.08 11.92
CA CYS A 295 20.80 -0.67 12.25
C CYS A 295 20.51 -0.46 13.76
N PRO A 296 21.31 0.35 14.49
CA PRO A 296 20.99 0.70 15.87
C PRO A 296 19.63 1.40 15.97
N VAL A 297 18.84 1.06 16.99
CA VAL A 297 17.49 1.61 17.22
C VAL A 297 17.50 3.15 17.23
N SER A 298 18.55 3.77 17.77
CA SER A 298 18.68 5.24 17.81
C SER A 298 18.89 5.91 16.45
N LYS A 299 19.12 5.15 15.38
CA LYS A 299 19.34 5.67 14.02
C LYS A 299 18.27 5.26 13.01
N VAL A 300 17.44 4.27 13.31
CA VAL A 300 16.45 3.75 12.37
C VAL A 300 15.41 4.80 11.99
N ASP A 301 14.99 5.64 12.93
CA ASP A 301 14.04 6.73 12.66
C ASP A 301 14.59 7.77 11.68
N ASN A 302 15.90 8.04 11.74
CA ASN A 302 16.53 8.95 10.79
C ASN A 302 16.60 8.33 9.40
N LEU A 303 16.83 7.02 9.31
CA LEU A 303 16.78 6.29 8.05
C LEU A 303 15.37 6.29 7.45
N ALA A 304 14.34 6.09 8.29
CA ALA A 304 12.93 6.05 7.87
C ALA A 304 12.45 7.37 7.24
N ARG A 305 12.99 8.52 7.63
CA ARG A 305 12.62 9.83 7.04
C ARG A 305 12.88 9.93 5.54
N ASP A 306 13.91 9.24 5.08
CA ASP A 306 14.40 9.34 3.72
C ASP A 306 14.38 8.00 3.00
N LEU A 307 13.78 6.94 3.56
CA LEU A 307 13.70 5.61 2.95
C LEU A 307 12.32 4.99 3.15
N ALA A 308 11.77 4.40 2.08
CA ALA A 308 10.55 3.61 2.14
C ALA A 308 10.66 2.38 1.22
N PHE A 309 10.16 1.25 1.70
CA PHE A 309 9.81 0.11 0.86
C PHE A 309 8.40 0.32 0.32
N VAL A 310 8.11 -0.17 -0.88
CA VAL A 310 6.77 -0.09 -1.47
C VAL A 310 6.45 -1.43 -2.09
N SER A 311 5.44 -2.10 -1.56
CA SER A 311 4.90 -3.32 -2.14
C SER A 311 3.67 -2.96 -2.97
N VAL A 312 3.71 -3.33 -4.25
CA VAL A 312 2.69 -3.01 -5.26
C VAL A 312 2.06 -4.32 -5.75
N TYR A 313 0.80 -4.55 -5.40
CA TYR A 313 0.09 -5.80 -5.67
C TYR A 313 -0.78 -5.69 -6.93
N ARG A 314 -0.74 -6.74 -7.75
CA ARG A 314 -1.58 -6.80 -8.95
C ARG A 314 -3.03 -6.93 -8.54
N ASN A 315 -3.36 -7.97 -7.77
CA ASN A 315 -4.70 -8.23 -7.28
C ASN A 315 -4.74 -8.19 -5.75
N PHE A 316 -5.94 -7.90 -5.23
CA PHE A 316 -6.18 -7.93 -3.80
C PHE A 316 -6.03 -9.38 -3.28
N GLY A 317 -5.23 -9.58 -2.24
CA GLY A 317 -4.97 -10.89 -1.65
C GLY A 317 -3.80 -11.67 -2.26
N ASP A 318 -3.08 -11.11 -3.24
CA ASP A 318 -1.86 -11.73 -3.79
C ASP A 318 -0.80 -11.91 -2.68
N THR A 319 -0.20 -13.10 -2.60
CA THR A 319 0.88 -13.43 -1.64
C THR A 319 2.24 -13.60 -2.30
N THR A 320 2.30 -13.60 -3.63
CA THR A 320 3.50 -13.70 -4.48
C THR A 320 3.27 -12.88 -5.76
N GLY A 321 4.33 -12.59 -6.50
CA GLY A 321 4.24 -11.86 -7.78
C GLY A 321 4.01 -10.36 -7.63
N TRP A 322 4.37 -9.76 -6.50
CA TRP A 322 4.23 -8.31 -6.29
C TRP A 322 5.46 -7.57 -6.83
N LEU A 323 5.27 -6.29 -7.16
CA LEU A 323 6.36 -5.40 -7.52
C LEU A 323 6.86 -4.71 -6.24
N GLU A 324 8.15 -4.85 -5.95
CA GLU A 324 8.83 -4.21 -4.83
C GLU A 324 9.63 -3.01 -5.34
N LEU A 325 9.42 -1.85 -4.72
CA LEU A 325 10.18 -0.63 -4.99
C LEU A 325 10.93 -0.20 -3.73
N LEU A 326 12.17 0.23 -3.89
CA LEU A 326 12.89 0.93 -2.84
C LEU A 326 12.98 2.43 -3.18
N LEU A 327 12.40 3.26 -2.33
CA LEU A 327 12.49 4.71 -2.44
C LEU A 327 13.53 5.23 -1.46
N TYR A 328 14.43 6.08 -1.93
CA TYR A 328 15.42 6.73 -1.08
C TYR A 328 15.67 8.17 -1.52
N ASN A 329 15.63 9.10 -0.56
CA ASN A 329 15.93 10.51 -0.75
C ASN A 329 15.22 11.11 -1.99
N GLY A 330 13.91 10.87 -2.11
CA GLY A 330 13.08 11.35 -3.22
C GLY A 330 13.42 10.75 -4.58
N SER A 331 13.96 9.53 -4.64
CA SER A 331 14.28 8.82 -5.88
C SER A 331 13.89 7.35 -5.79
N LEU A 332 13.53 6.76 -6.93
CA LEU A 332 13.34 5.31 -7.07
C LEU A 332 14.72 4.66 -7.23
N THR A 333 15.11 3.82 -6.27
CA THR A 333 16.45 3.21 -6.20
C THR A 333 16.47 1.83 -6.86
N THR A 334 15.48 1.00 -6.54
CA THR A 334 15.32 -0.33 -7.12
C THR A 334 13.86 -0.59 -7.49
N LYS A 335 13.68 -1.51 -8.43
CA LYS A 335 12.40 -2.05 -8.87
C LYS A 335 12.61 -3.52 -9.19
N GLU A 336 11.88 -4.42 -8.53
CA GLU A 336 11.97 -5.85 -8.78
C GLU A 336 10.62 -6.56 -8.60
N MET A 337 10.45 -7.68 -9.27
CA MET A 337 9.34 -8.60 -9.01
C MET A 337 9.72 -9.58 -7.90
N ARG A 338 8.79 -9.87 -6.99
CA ARG A 338 8.97 -10.73 -5.83
C ARG A 338 8.01 -11.91 -5.81
#